data_AF-A0A957WCN9-F1
#
_entry.id   AF-A0A957WCN9-F1
#
_cell.length_a   1.000
_cell.length_b   1.000
_cell.length_c   1.000
_cell.angle_alpha   90.00
_cell.angle_beta   90.00
_cell.angle_gamma   90.00
#
_symmetry.space_group_name_H-M   'P 1'
#
loop_
_entity.id
_entity.type
_entity.pdbx_description
1 polymer ?
#
loop_
_entity_poly.entity_id
_entity_poly.type
_entity_poly.pdbx_seq_one_letter_code
_entity_poly.pdbx_strand_id
1 'polypeptide(L)' 'CGSAGTYNIEQPEIAHQLGQRKVQHILNTGAQAVVSGNIGCLTQIQTHLTERGISLPLFHTVKLLDWAYRQTN' A
#
# COMPACT_ATOMS: atom_id res chain seq x y z
N CYS A 1 -1.10 7.97 -0.62
CA CYS A 1 -0.48 7.26 0.51
C CYS A 1 0.41 8.17 1.37
N GLY A 2 0.90 9.31 0.85
CA GLY A 2 1.95 10.12 1.50
C GLY A 2 3.21 10.30 0.62
N SER A 3 3.38 9.50 -0.44
CA SER A 3 4.61 9.47 -1.26
C SER A 3 4.60 10.30 -2.56
N ALA A 4 3.54 11.05 -2.90
CA ALA A 4 3.37 11.68 -4.22
C ALA A 4 4.67 12.25 -4.85
N GLY A 5 5.29 11.53 -5.81
CA GLY A 5 6.59 11.93 -6.37
C GLY A 5 7.71 11.90 -5.33
N THR A 6 8.32 13.06 -5.06
CA THR A 6 9.38 13.28 -4.05
C THR A 6 8.83 13.74 -2.70
N TYR A 7 7.50 13.81 -2.54
CA TYR A 7 6.87 14.44 -1.37
C TYR A 7 7.23 13.77 -0.02
N ASN A 8 7.53 12.46 -0.01
CA ASN A 8 8.03 11.78 1.19
C ASN A 8 9.44 12.21 1.61
N ILE A 9 10.21 12.79 0.69
CA ILE A 9 11.55 13.35 0.95
C ILE A 9 11.43 14.84 1.30
N GLU A 10 10.61 15.57 0.54
CA GLU A 10 10.46 17.02 0.69
C GLU A 10 9.58 17.41 1.88
N GLN A 11 8.63 16.55 2.27
CA GLN A 11 7.65 16.78 3.34
C GLN A 11 7.48 15.51 4.21
N PRO A 12 8.56 15.07 4.90
CA PRO A 12 8.59 13.76 5.55
C PRO A 12 7.56 13.61 6.68
N GLU A 13 7.31 14.66 7.47
CA GLU A 13 6.36 14.61 8.58
C GLU A 13 4.92 14.43 8.07
N ILE A 14 4.54 15.18 7.04
CA ILE A 14 3.20 15.09 6.43
C ILE A 14 3.04 13.73 5.75
N ALA A 15 4.05 13.29 5.01
CA ALA A 15 4.04 11.97 4.37
C ALA A 15 3.87 10.84 5.38
N HIS A 16 4.57 10.91 6.52
CA HIS A 16 4.46 9.94 7.61
C HIS A 16 3.05 9.94 8.22
N GLN A 17 2.49 11.11 8.55
CA GLN A 17 1.13 11.21 9.10
C GLN A 17 0.08 10.65 8.13
N LEU A 18 0.19 10.96 6.84
CA LEU A 18 -0.71 10.46 5.81
C LEU A 18 -0.59 8.93 5.63
N GLY A 19 0.62 8.40 5.72
CA GLY A 19 0.89 6.97 5.63
C GLY A 19 0.34 6.19 6.80
N GLN A 20 0.59 6.65 8.04
CA GLN A 20 0.01 6.06 9.25
C GLN A 20 -1.52 6.06 9.21
N ARG A 21 -2.14 7.18 8.82
CA ARG A 21 -3.60 7.28 8.65
C ARG A 21 -4.11 6.31 7.59
N LYS A 22 -3.43 6.18 6.46
CA LYS A 22 -3.82 5.26 5.38
C LYS A 22 -3.78 3.80 5.83
N VAL A 23 -2.70 3.37 6.50
CA VAL A 23 -2.59 2.00 7.03
C VAL A 23 -3.67 1.73 8.06
N GLN A 24 -3.91 2.66 9.00
CA GLN A 24 -5.00 2.49 9.97
C GLN A 24 -6.35 2.26 9.30
N HIS A 25 -6.69 3.07 8.28
CA HIS A 25 -7.95 2.90 7.58
C HIS A 25 -8.04 1.58 6.82
N ILE A 26 -6.95 1.13 6.18
CA ILE A 26 -6.89 -0.17 5.50
C ILE A 26 -7.16 -1.31 6.49
N LEU A 27 -6.51 -1.29 7.67
CA LEU A 27 -6.70 -2.34 8.67
C LEU A 27 -8.13 -2.36 9.22
N ASN A 28 -8.72 -1.17 9.42
CA ASN A 28 -10.10 -1.05 9.89
C ASN A 28 -11.14 -1.62 8.92
N THR A 29 -10.82 -1.79 7.63
CA THR A 29 -11.75 -2.42 6.68
C THR A 29 -11.79 -3.94 6.81
N GLY A 30 -10.86 -4.56 7.54
CA GLY A 30 -10.70 -6.02 7.56
C GLY A 30 -10.27 -6.60 6.21
N ALA A 31 -9.67 -5.80 5.32
CA ALA A 31 -9.22 -6.28 4.02
C ALA A 31 -8.11 -7.34 4.19
N GLN A 32 -8.16 -8.37 3.37
CA GLN A 32 -7.17 -9.46 3.38
C GLN A 32 -5.96 -9.18 2.47
N ALA A 33 -6.06 -8.16 1.61
CA ALA A 33 -4.97 -7.68 0.76
C ALA A 33 -5.24 -6.24 0.31
N VAL A 34 -4.19 -5.54 -0.13
CA VAL A 34 -4.30 -4.24 -0.81
C VAL A 34 -3.82 -4.38 -2.24
N VAL A 35 -4.53 -3.73 -3.17
CA VAL A 35 -4.19 -3.73 -4.59
C VAL A 35 -4.07 -2.29 -5.05
N SER A 36 -3.02 -1.98 -5.80
CA SER A 36 -2.79 -0.64 -6.34
C SER A 36 -2.00 -0.70 -7.64
N GLY A 37 -2.32 0.18 -8.59
CA GLY A 37 -1.51 0.40 -9.80
C GLY A 37 -0.36 1.40 -9.59
N ASN A 38 -0.19 1.92 -8.37
CA ASN A 38 0.82 2.91 -8.03
C ASN A 38 1.87 2.29 -7.11
N ILE A 39 3.09 2.09 -7.63
CA ILE A 39 4.19 1.44 -6.90
C ILE A 39 4.64 2.26 -5.69
N GLY A 40 4.70 3.59 -5.78
CA GLY A 40 5.06 4.45 -4.64
C GLY A 40 4.05 4.34 -3.50
N CYS A 41 2.76 4.15 -3.82
CA CYS A 41 1.73 3.83 -2.82
C CYS A 41 1.96 2.48 -2.16
N LEU A 42 2.29 1.44 -2.94
CA LEU A 42 2.58 0.11 -2.39
C LEU A 42 3.80 0.17 -1.46
N THR A 43 4.89 0.79 -1.88
CA THR A 43 6.11 0.95 -1.06
C THR A 43 5.83 1.71 0.23
N GLN A 44 5.17 2.87 0.16
CA GLN A 44 4.85 3.67 1.35
C GLN A 44 3.95 2.90 2.34
N ILE A 45 2.94 2.19 1.82
CA ILE A 45 2.04 1.37 2.64
C ILE A 45 2.81 0.21 3.28
N GLN A 46 3.69 -0.46 2.52
CA GLN A 46 4.54 -1.54 3.03
C GLN A 46 5.42 -1.05 4.18
N THR A 47 6.07 0.10 4.03
CA THR A 47 6.92 0.69 5.09
C THR A 47 6.13 0.83 6.40
N HIS A 48 4.95 1.46 6.35
CA HIS A 48 4.14 1.68 7.56
C HIS A 48 3.50 0.41 8.12
N LEU A 49 3.21 -0.61 7.29
CA LEU A 49 2.79 -1.93 7.77
C LEU A 49 3.93 -2.64 8.50
N THR A 50 5.14 -2.60 7.93
CA THR A 50 6.36 -3.18 8.52
C THR A 50 6.71 -2.49 9.85
N GLU A 51 6.61 -1.16 9.93
CA GLU A 51 6.79 -0.40 11.18
C GLU A 51 5.84 -0.85 12.29
N ARG A 52 4.63 -1.30 11.94
CA ARG A 52 3.62 -1.80 12.88
C ARG A 52 3.73 -3.30 13.15
N GLY A 53 4.69 -3.99 12.52
CA GLY A 53 4.83 -5.45 12.63
C GLY A 53 3.67 -6.23 12.01
N ILE A 54 2.92 -5.62 11.07
CA ILE A 54 1.76 -6.25 10.43
C ILE A 54 2.14 -6.76 9.05
N SER A 55 1.82 -8.02 8.78
CA SER A 55 1.92 -8.60 7.45
C SER A 55 0.55 -8.59 6.77
N LEU A 56 0.41 -7.77 5.73
CA LEU A 56 -0.78 -7.70 4.88
C LEU A 56 -0.33 -7.77 3.41
N PRO A 57 -0.79 -8.74 2.61
CA PRO A 57 -0.41 -8.86 1.21
C PRO A 57 -0.71 -7.59 0.39
N LEU A 58 0.29 -7.14 -0.36
CA LEU A 58 0.20 -5.99 -1.25
C LEU A 58 0.47 -6.45 -2.69
N PHE A 59 -0.40 -6.11 -3.63
CA PHE A 59 -0.27 -6.49 -5.03
C PHE A 59 -0.34 -5.30 -5.97
N HIS A 60 0.49 -5.33 -7.02
CA HIS A 60 0.23 -4.48 -8.18
C HIS A 60 -1.03 -4.98 -8.89
N THR A 61 -1.89 -4.07 -9.37
CA THR A 61 -3.15 -4.45 -10.03
C THR A 61 -2.95 -5.47 -11.17
N VAL A 62 -1.89 -5.32 -11.97
CA VAL A 62 -1.60 -6.26 -13.06
C VAL A 62 -1.26 -7.68 -12.58
N LYS A 63 -0.70 -7.85 -11.38
CA LYS A 63 -0.41 -9.17 -10.80
C LYS A 63 -1.70 -9.87 -10.38
N LEU A 64 -2.66 -9.11 -9.82
CA LEU A 64 -3.97 -9.65 -9.49
C LEU A 64 -4.72 -10.08 -10.76
N LEU A 65 -4.67 -9.27 -11.82
CA LEU A 65 -5.29 -9.61 -13.11
C LEU A 65 -4.65 -10.84 -13.76
N ASP A 66 -3.31 -10.93 -13.79
CA ASP A 66 -2.59 -12.11 -14.29
C ASP A 66 -3.01 -13.39 -13.54
N TRP A 67 -3.11 -13.32 -12.21
CA TRP A 67 -3.56 -14.46 -11.40
C TRP A 67 -5.02 -14.85 -11.69
N ALA A 68 -5.91 -13.87 -11.86
CA ALA A 68 -7.32 -14.13 -12.18
C ALA A 68 -7.48 -14.78 -13.57
N TYR A 69 -6.76 -14.28 -14.58
CA TYR A 69 -6.85 -14.79 -15.96
C TYR A 69 -6.20 -16.16 -16.14
N ARG A 70 -5.20 -16.52 -15.32
CA ARG A 70 -4.65 -17.89 -15.32
C ARG A 70 -5.53 -18.92 -14.63
N GLN A 71 -6.43 -18.50 -13.74
CA GLN A 71 -7.38 -19.40 -13.08
C GLN A 71 -8.61 -19.68 -13.94
N THR A 72 -8.83 -18.88 -14.98
CA THR A 72 -9.99 -19.00 -15.89
C THR A 72 -9.65 -19.70 -17.21
N ASN A 73 -8.40 -20.10 -17.41
CA ASN A 73 -7.93 -20.99 -18.47
C ASN A 73 -7.49 -22.33 -17.89
#